data_AF-A0A832TR79-F1
#
_entry.id   AF-A0A832TR79-F1
#
_cell.length_a   1.000
_cell.length_b   1.000
_cell.length_c   1.000
_cell.angle_alpha   90.00
_cell.angle_beta   90.00
_cell.angle_gamma   90.00
#
_symmetry.space_group_name_H-M   'P 1'
#
loop_
_entity.id
_entity.type
_entity.pdbx_description
1 polymer ?
#
loop_
_entity_poly.entity_id
_entity_poly.type
_entity_poly.pdbx_seq_one_letter_code
_entity_poly.pdbx_strand_id
1 'polypeptide(L)'
;MGIRCSCGNTCIRPISEALKDIELFYKPCNDCKTEKIKKFSPLAEQVNLDEIDNHFGSCKCGKRHLDAVISHVLKVMMDEGIKDKKANLRNACVPLVTPGYPTNSVPYLPENSLVILS
;
A
#
# COMPACT_ATOMS: atom_id res chain seq x y z
N MET A 1 28.36 20.41 -5.91
CA MET A 1 27.72 20.81 -4.64
C MET A 1 26.95 19.58 -4.15
N GLY A 2 27.33 19.01 -3.01
CA GLY A 2 26.72 17.76 -2.51
C GLY A 2 25.33 18.02 -1.95
N ILE A 3 24.37 17.13 -2.24
CA ILE A 3 23.06 17.13 -1.58
C ILE A 3 23.32 16.91 -0.09
N ARG A 4 23.05 17.90 0.76
CA ARG A 4 23.15 17.79 2.22
C ARG A 4 21.75 17.58 2.78
N CYS A 5 21.57 16.58 3.64
CA CYS A 5 20.29 16.42 4.33
C CYS A 5 20.02 17.65 5.21
N SER A 6 18.85 18.26 5.08
CA SER A 6 18.37 19.31 5.98
C SER A 6 18.18 18.81 7.43
N CYS A 7 18.09 17.49 7.61
CA CYS A 7 17.88 16.79 8.88
C CYS A 7 19.16 16.55 9.71
N GLY A 8 20.32 17.02 9.27
CA GLY A 8 21.59 16.72 9.95
C GLY A 8 21.97 15.22 9.93
N ASN A 9 21.61 14.51 8.86
CA ASN A 9 21.81 13.06 8.68
C ASN A 9 21.07 12.14 9.66
N THR A 10 20.18 12.67 10.51
CA THR A 10 19.37 11.86 11.45
C THR A 10 18.38 10.92 10.76
N CYS A 11 18.02 11.17 9.49
CA CYS A 11 17.14 10.30 8.70
C CYS A 11 17.87 9.15 7.98
N ILE A 12 19.21 9.13 8.03
CA ILE A 12 20.02 8.13 7.33
C ILE A 12 20.37 7.03 8.33
N ARG A 13 19.98 5.79 8.01
CA ARG A 13 20.25 4.61 8.84
C ARG A 13 21.32 3.72 8.21
N PRO A 14 22.20 3.08 9.00
CA PRO A 14 23.10 2.04 8.50
C PRO A 14 22.33 0.90 7.82
N ILE A 15 22.92 0.30 6.78
CA ILE A 15 22.28 -0.80 6.04
C ILE A 15 21.96 -2.00 6.93
N SER A 16 22.85 -2.32 7.89
CA SER A 16 22.65 -3.41 8.85
C SER A 16 21.40 -3.20 9.71
N GLU A 17 21.11 -1.96 10.09
CA GLU A 17 19.90 -1.62 10.84
C GLU A 17 18.66 -1.58 9.96
N ALA A 18 18.78 -1.06 8.73
CA ALA A 18 17.67 -1.00 7.79
C ALA A 18 17.20 -2.40 7.37
N LEU A 19 18.13 -3.35 7.23
CA LEU A 19 17.83 -4.71 6.80
C LEU A 19 17.52 -5.69 7.94
N LYS A 20 17.85 -5.35 9.20
CA LYS A 20 17.74 -6.26 10.35
C LYS A 20 16.40 -7.00 10.43
N ASP A 21 15.31 -6.29 10.19
CA ASP A 21 13.94 -6.79 10.31
C ASP A 21 13.12 -6.56 9.03
N ILE A 22 13.79 -6.45 7.88
CA ILE A 22 13.14 -6.11 6.59
C ILE A 22 12.08 -7.13 6.18
N GLU A 23 12.29 -8.40 6.50
CA GLU A 23 11.30 -9.44 6.26
C GLU A 23 10.04 -9.28 7.13
N LEU A 24 10.20 -8.76 8.35
CA LEU A 24 9.09 -8.53 9.29
C LEU A 24 8.32 -7.25 8.96
N PHE A 25 8.97 -6.30 8.26
CA PHE A 25 8.41 -5.02 7.88
C PHE A 25 7.06 -5.19 7.16
N TYR A 26 7.01 -6.08 6.15
CA TYR A 26 5.81 -6.35 5.37
C TYR A 26 4.95 -7.50 5.88
N LYS A 27 5.36 -8.20 6.94
CA LYS A 27 4.57 -9.31 7.49
C LYS A 27 3.33 -8.80 8.23
N PRO A 28 2.17 -9.47 8.06
CA PRO A 28 1.00 -9.19 8.87
C PRO A 28 1.23 -9.54 10.35
N CYS A 29 0.49 -8.90 11.24
CA CYS A 29 0.30 -9.40 12.60
C CYS A 29 -0.86 -10.40 12.64
N ASN A 30 -1.07 -11.08 13.78
CA ASN A 30 -2.13 -12.09 13.94
C ASN A 30 -3.55 -11.53 13.76
N ASP A 31 -3.73 -10.21 13.93
CA ASP A 31 -5.02 -9.53 13.79
C ASP A 31 -5.21 -8.89 12.40
N CYS A 32 -4.21 -8.94 11.51
CA CYS A 32 -4.36 -8.43 10.15
C CYS A 32 -5.36 -9.29 9.39
N LYS A 33 -6.37 -8.65 8.81
CA LYS A 33 -7.34 -9.30 7.91
C LYS A 33 -6.98 -9.01 6.46
N THR A 34 -7.18 -10.01 5.61
CA THR A 34 -7.02 -9.87 4.16
C THR A 34 -8.38 -9.75 3.52
N GLU A 35 -8.68 -8.59 2.93
CA GLU A 35 -9.85 -8.44 2.07
C GLU A 35 -9.65 -9.28 0.80
N LYS A 36 -10.59 -10.20 0.51
CA LYS A 36 -10.52 -11.08 -0.65
C LYS A 36 -11.01 -10.35 -1.91
N ILE A 37 -10.19 -9.45 -2.43
CA ILE A 37 -10.50 -8.66 -3.62
C ILE A 37 -9.96 -9.37 -4.86
N LYS A 38 -10.85 -9.73 -5.81
CA LYS A 38 -10.44 -10.33 -7.08
C LYS A 38 -9.90 -9.22 -7.98
N LYS A 39 -8.62 -9.33 -8.34
CA LYS A 39 -7.90 -8.28 -9.09
C LYS A 39 -8.38 -8.06 -10.51
N PHE A 40 -9.10 -9.01 -11.09
CA PHE A 40 -9.60 -8.99 -12.47
C PHE A 40 -11.07 -8.62 -12.59
N SER A 41 -11.81 -8.67 -11.48
CA SER A 41 -13.21 -8.28 -11.46
C SER A 41 -13.33 -6.79 -11.16
N PRO A 42 -14.33 -6.08 -11.72
CA PRO A 42 -14.60 -4.70 -11.35
C PRO A 42 -14.71 -4.53 -9.84
N LEU A 43 -14.12 -3.46 -9.29
CA LEU A 43 -14.11 -3.24 -7.84
C LEU A 43 -15.54 -3.00 -7.31
N ALA A 44 -16.34 -2.22 -8.05
CA ALA A 44 -17.70 -1.86 -7.69
C ALA A 44 -18.68 -3.04 -7.63
N GLU A 45 -18.33 -4.19 -8.21
CA GLU A 45 -19.14 -5.42 -8.17
C GLU A 45 -18.83 -6.29 -6.94
N GLN A 46 -17.76 -5.99 -6.21
CA GLN A 46 -17.23 -6.82 -5.13
C GLN A 46 -17.33 -6.19 -3.76
N VAL A 47 -17.26 -4.85 -3.70
CA VAL A 47 -17.24 -4.06 -2.48
C VAL A 47 -18.10 -2.82 -2.69
N ASN A 48 -18.83 -2.41 -1.66
CA ASN A 48 -19.52 -1.14 -1.65
C ASN A 48 -18.49 0.00 -1.66
N LEU A 49 -18.46 0.82 -2.72
CA LEU A 49 -17.45 1.88 -2.88
C LEU A 49 -17.54 2.94 -1.76
N ASP A 50 -18.72 3.11 -1.16
CA ASP A 50 -18.93 4.06 -0.05
C ASP A 50 -18.27 3.60 1.26
N GLU A 51 -17.92 2.32 1.36
CA GLU A 51 -17.20 1.73 2.52
C GLU A 51 -15.67 1.82 2.36
N ILE A 52 -15.18 2.24 1.19
CA ILE A 52 -13.74 2.35 0.92
C ILE A 52 -13.25 3.76 1.27
N ASP A 53 -12.58 3.86 2.41
CA ASP A 53 -12.02 5.09 2.95
C ASP A 53 -10.52 4.95 3.34
N ASN A 54 -10.03 5.95 4.07
CA ASN A 54 -8.67 5.99 4.62
C ASN A 54 -8.35 4.82 5.57
N HIS A 55 -9.37 4.16 6.14
CA HIS A 55 -9.24 3.09 7.11
C HIS A 55 -9.57 1.70 6.53
N PHE A 56 -10.09 1.62 5.31
CA PHE A 56 -10.44 0.35 4.65
C PHE A 56 -9.28 -0.66 4.68
N GLY A 57 -9.51 -1.83 5.28
CA GLY A 57 -8.52 -2.89 5.44
C GLY A 57 -7.37 -2.57 6.40
N SER A 58 -7.53 -1.57 7.28
CA SER A 58 -6.54 -1.22 8.30
C SER A 58 -6.61 -2.16 9.49
N CYS A 59 -5.43 -2.57 9.97
CA CYS A 59 -5.29 -3.31 11.21
C CYS A 59 -4.92 -2.35 12.36
N LYS A 60 -5.24 -2.73 13.59
CA LYS A 60 -4.82 -2.02 14.82
C LYS A 60 -3.29 -1.89 14.96
N CYS A 61 -2.50 -2.68 14.24
CA CYS A 61 -1.04 -2.56 14.19
C CYS A 61 -0.54 -1.48 13.20
N GLY A 62 -1.47 -0.73 12.58
CA GLY A 62 -1.15 0.32 11.60
C GLY A 62 -0.89 -0.17 10.19
N LYS A 63 -0.88 -1.49 9.96
CA LYS A 63 -0.63 -2.07 8.63
C LYS A 63 -1.90 -2.26 7.81
N ARG A 64 -1.78 -2.10 6.48
CA ARG A 64 -2.83 -2.37 5.49
C ARG A 64 -2.33 -3.35 4.43
N HIS A 65 -3.18 -4.30 4.03
CA HIS A 65 -2.85 -5.15 2.89
C HIS A 65 -2.75 -4.31 1.60
N LEU A 66 -1.74 -4.56 0.75
CA LEU A 66 -1.52 -3.76 -0.46
C LEU A 66 -2.78 -3.65 -1.32
N ASP A 67 -3.50 -4.75 -1.59
CA ASP A 67 -4.70 -4.71 -2.43
C ASP A 67 -5.81 -3.80 -1.84
N ALA A 68 -5.89 -3.65 -0.50
CA ALA A 68 -6.83 -2.72 0.11
C ALA A 68 -6.42 -1.26 -0.12
N VAL A 69 -5.11 -0.98 -0.12
CA VAL A 69 -4.56 0.34 -0.49
C VAL A 69 -4.84 0.63 -1.97
N ILE A 70 -4.64 -0.35 -2.86
CA ILE A 70 -4.93 -0.18 -4.30
C ILE A 70 -6.44 0.01 -4.56
N SER A 71 -7.31 -0.68 -3.82
CA SER A 71 -8.76 -0.44 -3.92
C SER A 71 -9.12 0.99 -3.51
N HIS A 72 -8.51 1.50 -2.45
CA HIS A 72 -8.72 2.89 -2.03
C HIS A 72 -8.22 3.89 -3.07
N VAL A 73 -7.03 3.66 -3.66
CA VAL A 73 -6.53 4.47 -4.77
C VAL A 73 -7.49 4.42 -5.96
N LEU A 74 -7.95 3.23 -6.35
CA LEU A 74 -8.89 3.07 -7.47
C LEU A 74 -10.20 3.83 -7.21
N LYS A 75 -10.71 3.79 -5.97
CA LYS A 75 -11.89 4.56 -5.56
C LYS A 75 -11.66 6.06 -5.73
N VAL A 76 -10.52 6.59 -5.27
CA VAL A 76 -10.16 8.00 -5.51
C VAL A 76 -10.10 8.32 -7.01
N MET A 77 -9.49 7.45 -7.83
CA MET A 77 -9.47 7.65 -9.29
C MET A 77 -10.86 7.64 -9.92
N MET A 78 -11.81 6.87 -9.38
CA MET A 78 -13.20 6.87 -9.83
C MET A 78 -13.92 8.16 -9.44
N ASP A 79 -13.74 8.62 -8.20
CA ASP A 79 -14.33 9.86 -7.70
C ASP A 79 -13.85 11.08 -8.52
N GLU A 80 -12.58 11.08 -8.92
CA GLU A 80 -11.97 12.11 -9.77
C GLU A 80 -12.28 11.92 -11.27
N GLY A 81 -13.08 10.92 -11.65
CA GLY A 81 -13.47 10.65 -13.04
C GLY A 81 -12.36 10.12 -13.95
N ILE A 82 -11.21 9.71 -13.39
CA ILE A 82 -10.07 9.12 -14.12
C ILE A 82 -10.37 7.67 -14.53
N LYS A 83 -11.15 6.94 -13.72
CA LYS A 83 -11.57 5.56 -13.97
C LYS A 83 -13.08 5.42 -13.83
N ASP A 84 -13.66 4.46 -14.54
CA ASP A 84 -15.09 4.16 -14.43
C ASP A 84 -15.36 2.98 -13.47
N LYS A 85 -16.64 2.70 -13.19
CA LYS A 85 -17.06 1.62 -12.28
C LYS A 85 -16.71 0.21 -12.78
N LYS A 86 -16.33 0.04 -14.05
CA LYS A 86 -15.90 -1.25 -14.62
C LYS A 86 -14.42 -1.52 -14.38
N ALA A 87 -13.66 -0.53 -13.88
CA ALA A 87 -12.26 -0.70 -13.56
C ALA A 87 -12.04 -1.69 -12.41
N ASN A 88 -10.95 -2.44 -12.53
CA ASN A 88 -10.44 -3.38 -11.54
C ASN A 88 -9.08 -2.92 -11.01
N LEU A 89 -8.52 -3.64 -10.03
CA LEU A 89 -7.27 -3.26 -9.36
C LEU A 89 -6.07 -3.16 -10.32
N ARG A 90 -6.07 -3.88 -11.46
CA ARG A 90 -5.01 -3.79 -12.47
C ARG A 90 -5.09 -2.49 -13.27
N ASN A 91 -6.24 -1.83 -13.29
CA ASN A 91 -6.43 -0.57 -13.99
C ASN A 91 -6.04 0.66 -13.16
N ALA A 92 -5.77 0.49 -11.85
CA ALA A 92 -5.46 1.59 -10.95
C ALA A 92 -4.03 2.10 -11.15
N CYS A 93 -3.04 1.28 -10.80
CA CYS A 93 -1.62 1.65 -10.82
C CYS A 93 -0.72 0.42 -10.67
N VAL A 94 0.57 0.58 -10.97
CA VAL A 94 1.62 -0.34 -10.54
C VAL A 94 2.22 0.18 -9.23
N PRO A 95 1.98 -0.48 -8.08
CA PRO A 95 2.51 0.01 -6.82
C PRO A 95 4.00 -0.26 -6.69
N LEU A 96 4.78 0.80 -6.51
CA LEU A 96 6.16 0.70 -6.02
C LEU A 96 6.16 0.94 -4.52
N VAL A 97 6.61 -0.06 -3.75
CA VAL A 97 6.71 -0.01 -2.29
C VAL A 97 8.10 0.40 -1.87
N THR A 98 8.20 1.21 -0.80
CA THR A 98 9.48 1.66 -0.25
C THR A 98 9.58 1.20 1.21
N PRO A 99 10.62 0.43 1.59
CA PRO A 99 11.74 -0.06 0.75
C PRO A 99 11.30 -1.16 -0.23
N GLY A 100 11.83 -1.11 -1.46
CA GLY A 100 11.64 -2.19 -2.43
C GLY A 100 12.44 -3.41 -2.02
N TYR A 101 11.76 -4.44 -1.50
CA TYR A 101 12.38 -5.69 -1.06
C TYR A 101 11.56 -6.90 -1.55
N PRO A 102 12.18 -8.00 -1.97
CA PRO A 102 11.46 -9.19 -2.41
C PRO A 102 10.61 -9.77 -1.28
N THR A 103 9.31 -9.97 -1.52
CA THR A 103 8.40 -10.59 -0.57
C THR A 103 7.80 -11.88 -1.13
N ASN A 104 7.67 -12.91 -0.29
CA ASN A 104 7.04 -14.18 -0.67
C ASN A 104 5.50 -14.11 -0.73
N SER A 105 4.93 -12.98 -0.34
CA SER A 105 3.49 -12.72 -0.31
C SER A 105 3.22 -11.25 -0.59
N VAL A 106 1.96 -10.92 -0.85
CA VAL A 106 1.53 -9.54 -1.02
C VAL A 106 1.81 -8.76 0.28
N PRO A 107 2.51 -7.63 0.22
CA PRO A 107 2.98 -6.95 1.42
C PRO A 107 1.84 -6.30 2.22
N TYR A 108 2.01 -6.25 3.54
CA TYR A 108 1.24 -5.40 4.43
C TYR A 108 2.02 -4.12 4.69
N LEU A 109 1.56 -3.01 4.13
CA LEU A 109 2.20 -1.72 4.20
C LEU A 109 1.99 -1.10 5.58
N PRO A 110 3.06 -0.74 6.32
CA PRO A 110 2.92 0.03 7.55
C PRO A 110 2.47 1.47 7.29
N GLU A 111 2.14 2.18 8.36
CA GLU A 111 1.88 3.61 8.33
C GLU A 111 3.04 4.37 7.68
N ASN A 112 2.73 5.45 6.97
CA ASN A 112 3.69 6.29 6.24
C ASN A 112 4.47 5.55 5.13
N SER A 113 3.95 4.42 4.65
CA SER A 113 4.48 3.79 3.43
C SER A 113 4.22 4.69 2.22
N LEU A 114 5.25 4.92 1.43
CA LEU A 114 5.12 5.57 0.13
C LEU A 114 4.74 4.52 -0.92
N VAL A 115 3.62 4.75 -1.61
CA VAL A 115 3.22 4.01 -2.81
C VAL A 115 3.29 4.98 -3.98
N ILE A 116 4.16 4.70 -4.95
CA ILE A 116 4.26 5.49 -6.18
C ILE A 116 3.36 4.85 -7.22
N LEU A 117 2.59 5.68 -7.93
CA LEU A 117 1.70 5.31 -9.02
C LEU A 117 2.38 5.73 -10.34
N SER A 118 2.44 4.84 -11.33
CA SER A 118 2.96 5.09 -12.68
C SER A 118 1.86 5.11 -13.74
#